data_AF-A0A923MHV2-F1
#
_entry.id   AF-A0A923MHV2-F1
#
_cell.length_a   1.000
_cell.length_b   1.000
_cell.length_c   1.000
_cell.angle_alpha   90.00
_cell.angle_beta   90.00
_cell.angle_gamma   90.00
#
_symmetry.space_group_name_H-M   'P 1'
#
loop_
_entity.id
_entity.type
_entity.pdbx_description
1 polymer ?
#
loop_
_entity_poly.entity_id
_entity_poly.type
_entity_poly.pdbx_seq_one_letter_code
_entity_poly.pdbx_strand_id
1 'polypeptide(L)'
;MTMEEAIQQLDGAEMMVLNREITQFNQAIIMAISALRTQQKQANECTKCQSDKIRHKQESVHNDPLVLDELRQMRGEPVWCKELECYGIVKMEKVGRWANELFLVGTWHNGDVAVNFEYDIKSRGLTLYRHKPEEVQDEL
;
A
#
# COMPACT_ATOMS: atom_id res chain seq x y z
N MET A 1 29.99 12.81 44.61
CA MET A 1 28.68 12.19 44.84
C MET A 1 28.40 11.26 43.68
N THR A 2 28.51 9.96 43.91
CA THR A 2 28.21 8.93 42.89
C THR A 2 26.71 8.69 42.83
N MET A 3 26.18 8.12 41.74
CA MET A 3 24.74 7.81 41.65
C MET A 3 24.28 6.87 42.78
N GLU A 4 25.16 5.99 43.26
CA GLU A 4 24.88 5.08 44.38
C GLU A 4 24.72 5.82 45.72
N GLU A 5 25.53 6.86 45.96
CA GLU A 5 25.44 7.71 47.16
C GLU A 5 24.16 8.55 47.18
N ALA A 6 23.63 8.93 46.01
CA ALA A 6 22.38 9.67 45.88
C ALA A 6 21.14 8.78 46.14
N ILE A 7 21.19 7.50 45.73
CA ILE A 7 20.10 6.54 45.97
C ILE A 7 19.99 6.18 47.46
N GLN A 8 21.11 6.11 48.18
CA GLN A 8 21.13 5.82 49.61
C GLN A 8 20.60 6.98 50.48
N GLN A 9 20.47 8.20 49.93
CA GLN A 9 19.97 9.39 50.65
C GLN A 9 18.46 9.57 50.55
N LEU A 10 17.79 8.89 49.62
CA LEU A 10 16.34 8.98 49.45
C LEU A 10 15.64 8.13 50.51
N ASP A 11 14.78 8.75 51.31
CA ASP A 11 13.98 8.01 52.29
C ASP A 11 12.81 7.24 51.63
N GLY A 12 12.15 6.36 52.40
CA GLY A 12 11.05 5.55 51.89
C GLY A 12 9.85 6.37 51.39
N ALA A 13 9.65 7.59 51.90
CA ALA A 13 8.57 8.47 51.46
C ALA A 13 8.92 9.16 50.13
N GLU A 14 10.16 9.62 49.97
CA GLU A 14 10.66 10.18 48.71
C GLU A 14 10.65 9.16 47.58
N MET A 15 11.02 7.91 47.87
CA MET A 15 10.92 6.80 46.92
C MET A 15 9.47 6.49 46.51
N MET A 16 8.51 6.58 47.44
CA MET A 16 7.09 6.40 47.11
C MET A 16 6.55 7.52 46.21
N VAL A 17 6.98 8.76 46.44
CA VAL A 17 6.62 9.91 45.60
C VAL A 17 7.19 9.74 44.19
N LEU A 18 8.48 9.41 44.08
CA LEU A 18 9.14 9.19 42.78
C LEU A 18 8.47 8.04 41.99
N ASN A 19 8.14 6.93 42.66
CA ASN A 19 7.45 5.82 42.02
C ASN A 19 6.03 6.18 41.55
N ARG A 20 5.32 7.01 42.31
CA ARG A 20 4.02 7.54 41.92
C ARG A 20 4.12 8.43 40.69
N GLU A 21 5.11 9.33 40.64
CA GLU A 21 5.35 10.22 39.50
C GLU A 21 5.71 9.43 38.23
N ILE A 22 6.58 8.42 38.35
CA ILE A 22 6.92 7.52 37.23
C ILE A 22 5.67 6.77 36.74
N THR A 23 4.83 6.29 37.66
CA THR A 23 3.58 5.60 37.30
C THR A 23 2.61 6.53 36.56
N GLN A 24 2.47 7.77 37.03
CA GLN A 24 1.63 8.78 36.40
C GLN A 24 2.14 9.14 34.99
N PHE A 25 3.45 9.29 34.83
CA PHE A 25 4.08 9.54 33.53
C PHE A 25 3.85 8.39 32.55
N ASN A 26 4.04 7.14 33.00
CA ASN A 26 3.80 5.96 32.17
C ASN A 26 2.32 5.84 31.76
N GLN A 27 1.39 6.13 32.66
CA GLN A 27 -0.04 6.14 32.35
C GLN A 27 -0.38 7.22 31.31
N ALA A 28 0.21 8.42 31.44
CA ALA A 28 0.03 9.50 30.48
C ALA A 28 0.55 9.12 29.08
N ILE A 29 1.71 8.44 28.99
CA ILE A 29 2.24 7.93 27.72
C ILE A 29 1.29 6.92 27.07
N ILE A 30 0.77 5.96 27.84
CA ILE A 30 -0.15 4.94 27.31
C ILE A 30 -1.42 5.59 26.76
N MET A 31 -1.96 6.59 27.47
CA MET A 31 -3.13 7.34 27.01
C MET A 31 -2.83 8.14 25.74
N ALA A 32 -1.68 8.80 25.66
CA ALA A 32 -1.26 9.54 24.47
C ALA A 32 -1.09 8.63 23.24
N ILE A 33 -0.43 7.49 23.39
CA ILE A 33 -0.28 6.49 22.31
C ILE A 33 -1.65 5.97 21.87
N SER A 34 -2.55 5.67 22.81
CA SER A 34 -3.90 5.20 22.49
C SER A 34 -4.71 6.26 21.75
N ALA A 35 -4.62 7.53 22.17
CA ALA A 35 -5.27 8.64 21.48
C ALA A 35 -4.74 8.83 20.05
N LEU A 36 -3.42 8.77 19.86
CA LEU A 36 -2.80 8.84 18.54
C LEU A 36 -3.22 7.68 17.64
N ARG A 37 -3.30 6.46 18.17
CA ARG A 37 -3.81 5.29 17.43
C ARG A 37 -5.28 5.48 17.03
N THR A 38 -6.11 6.03 17.90
CA THR A 38 -7.53 6.33 17.59
C THR A 38 -7.65 7.40 16.52
N GLN A 39 -6.85 8.47 16.58
CA GLN A 39 -6.81 9.52 15.55
C GLN A 39 -6.34 8.97 14.20
N GLN A 40 -5.29 8.15 14.18
CA GLN A 40 -4.84 7.45 12.97
C GLN A 40 -5.91 6.51 12.41
N LYS A 41 -6.62 5.78 13.27
CA LYS A 41 -7.72 4.90 12.86
C LYS A 41 -8.85 5.70 12.22
N GLN A 42 -9.29 6.80 12.84
CA GLN A 42 -10.33 7.67 12.29
C GLN A 42 -9.91 8.35 10.99
N ALA A 43 -8.64 8.76 10.86
CA ALA A 43 -8.11 9.34 9.62
C ALA A 43 -7.98 8.31 8.49
N ASN A 44 -7.81 7.03 8.82
CA ASN A 44 -7.63 5.93 7.86
C ASN A 44 -8.90 5.09 7.65
N GLU A 45 -10.01 5.44 8.31
CA GLU A 45 -11.28 4.73 8.19
C GLU A 45 -12.08 5.22 6.98
N CYS A 46 -11.80 4.62 5.83
CA CYS A 46 -12.75 4.53 4.73
C CYS A 46 -13.96 3.72 5.22
N THR A 47 -15.11 4.37 5.49
CA THR A 47 -16.36 3.75 5.98
C THR A 47 -16.84 2.59 5.12
N LYS A 48 -16.56 2.69 3.82
CA LYS A 48 -16.77 1.65 2.81
C LYS A 48 -15.93 0.40 3.13
N CYS A 49 -14.63 0.57 3.36
CA CYS A 49 -13.64 -0.48 3.56
C CYS A 49 -13.75 -1.27 4.88
N GLN A 50 -14.76 -1.02 5.72
CA GLN A 50 -14.97 -1.69 7.01
C GLN A 50 -15.75 -3.01 6.89
N SER A 51 -16.39 -3.28 5.75
CA SER A 51 -17.05 -4.55 5.46
C SER A 51 -16.18 -5.37 4.51
N ASP A 52 -15.56 -6.41 5.06
CA ASP A 52 -14.62 -7.34 4.44
C ASP A 52 -13.36 -6.70 3.87
N LYS A 53 -12.24 -7.46 3.88
CA LYS A 53 -10.95 -7.04 3.31
C LYS A 53 -10.97 -6.95 1.78
N ILE A 54 -12.11 -6.62 1.20
CA ILE A 54 -12.30 -6.32 -0.20
C ILE A 54 -12.05 -4.82 -0.32
N ARG A 55 -10.86 -4.47 -0.86
CA ARG A 55 -10.61 -3.11 -1.36
C ARG A 55 -11.85 -2.72 -2.15
N HIS A 56 -12.53 -1.65 -1.74
CA HIS A 56 -13.70 -1.17 -2.47
C HIS A 56 -13.24 -0.72 -3.84
N LYS A 57 -13.25 -1.65 -4.79
CA LYS A 57 -13.03 -1.40 -6.19
C LYS A 57 -14.30 -0.71 -6.62
N GLN A 58 -14.25 0.62 -6.70
CA GLN A 58 -15.24 1.34 -7.47
C GLN A 58 -15.02 0.87 -8.91
N GLU A 59 -15.77 -0.15 -9.32
CA GLU A 59 -15.74 -0.63 -10.70
C GLU A 59 -16.11 0.56 -11.57
N SER A 60 -15.20 0.91 -12.47
CA SER A 60 -15.49 1.93 -13.46
C SER A 60 -16.69 1.44 -14.26
N VAL A 61 -17.67 2.34 -14.47
CA VAL A 61 -18.89 2.05 -15.23
C VAL A 61 -18.56 1.60 -16.67
N HIS A 62 -17.32 1.83 -17.12
CA HIS A 62 -16.80 1.44 -18.41
C HIS A 62 -15.41 0.79 -18.28
N ASN A 63 -15.14 -0.25 -19.09
CA ASN A 63 -13.84 -0.92 -19.19
C ASN A 63 -13.25 -0.74 -20.59
N ASP A 64 -13.14 0.52 -20.99
CA ASP A 64 -12.46 0.90 -22.22
C ASP A 64 -10.96 0.62 -22.15
N PRO A 65 -10.29 0.52 -23.32
CA PRO A 65 -8.83 0.55 -23.38
C PRO A 65 -8.28 1.80 -22.67
N LEU A 66 -7.36 1.59 -21.74
CA LEU A 66 -6.73 2.65 -20.97
C LEU A 66 -5.78 3.46 -21.86
N VAL A 67 -5.92 4.79 -21.82
CA VAL A 67 -4.96 5.70 -22.44
C VAL A 67 -3.74 5.92 -21.54
N LEU A 68 -2.63 6.40 -22.12
CA LEU A 68 -1.35 6.55 -21.39
C LEU A 68 -1.48 7.41 -20.13
N ASP A 69 -2.26 8.48 -20.15
CA ASP A 69 -2.43 9.37 -18.99
C ASP A 69 -3.17 8.69 -17.83
N GLU A 70 -4.12 7.80 -18.13
CA GLU A 70 -4.77 6.98 -17.11
C GLU A 70 -3.79 5.97 -16.52
N LEU A 71 -2.98 5.32 -17.37
CA LEU A 71 -1.93 4.41 -16.93
C LEU A 71 -0.90 5.11 -16.02
N ARG A 72 -0.57 6.38 -16.28
CA ARG A 72 0.31 7.17 -15.39
C ARG A 72 -0.26 7.36 -13.99
N GLN A 73 -1.58 7.34 -13.83
CA GLN A 73 -2.26 7.42 -12.54
C GLN A 73 -2.38 6.06 -11.86
N MET A 74 -2.21 4.97 -12.61
CA MET A 74 -2.33 3.57 -12.16
C MET A 74 -1.00 2.92 -11.77
N ARG A 75 0.03 3.71 -11.42
CA ARG A 75 1.33 3.14 -11.03
C ARG A 75 1.18 2.20 -9.83
N GLY A 76 1.72 0.98 -9.96
CA GLY A 76 1.61 -0.07 -8.96
C GLY A 76 0.28 -0.82 -8.96
N GLU A 77 -0.68 -0.42 -9.80
CA GLU A 77 -1.97 -1.09 -9.93
C GLU A 77 -1.93 -2.17 -11.02
N PRO A 78 -2.75 -3.23 -10.88
CA PRO A 78 -2.88 -4.27 -11.88
C PRO A 78 -3.74 -3.80 -13.07
N VAL A 79 -3.37 -4.27 -14.26
CA VAL A 79 -4.10 -4.10 -15.52
C VAL A 79 -4.10 -5.40 -16.30
N TRP A 80 -5.14 -5.62 -17.10
CA TRP A 80 -5.22 -6.72 -18.05
C TRP A 80 -4.61 -6.30 -19.38
N CYS A 81 -3.73 -7.11 -19.97
CA CYS A 81 -3.16 -6.89 -21.29
C CYS A 81 -3.79 -7.84 -22.32
N LYS A 82 -4.32 -7.28 -23.40
CA LYS A 82 -4.98 -8.06 -24.45
C LYS A 82 -4.01 -8.94 -25.23
N GLU A 83 -2.87 -8.39 -25.64
CA GLU A 83 -1.92 -9.07 -26.52
C GLU A 83 -1.16 -10.20 -25.82
N LEU A 84 -1.01 -10.10 -24.50
CA LEU A 84 -0.33 -11.09 -23.67
C LEU A 84 -1.31 -11.98 -22.90
N GLU A 85 -2.62 -11.72 -22.98
CA GLU A 85 -3.67 -12.44 -22.26
C GLU A 85 -3.34 -12.66 -20.77
N CYS A 86 -2.78 -11.64 -20.12
CA CYS A 86 -2.34 -11.74 -18.73
C CYS A 86 -2.55 -10.44 -17.96
N TYR A 87 -2.57 -10.56 -16.63
CA TYR A 87 -2.44 -9.40 -15.76
C TYR A 87 -0.98 -9.00 -15.60
N GLY A 88 -0.73 -7.70 -15.51
CA GLY A 88 0.56 -7.14 -15.13
C GLY A 88 0.38 -5.88 -14.29
N ILE A 89 1.48 -5.41 -13.72
CA ILE A 89 1.54 -4.17 -12.92
C ILE A 89 2.06 -3.05 -13.79
N VAL A 90 1.40 -1.90 -13.73
CA VAL A 90 1.89 -0.68 -14.38
C VAL A 90 3.06 -0.11 -13.57
N LYS A 91 4.23 -0.01 -14.20
CA LYS A 91 5.45 0.54 -13.61
C LYS A 91 5.84 1.84 -14.32
N MET A 92 6.30 2.82 -13.56
CA MET A 92 6.87 4.05 -14.08
C MET A 92 7.86 4.64 -13.07
N GLU A 93 9.14 4.70 -13.47
CA GLU A 93 10.19 5.26 -12.63
C GLU A 93 10.22 6.78 -12.68
N LYS A 94 10.66 7.42 -11.59
CA LYS A 94 10.81 8.89 -11.52
C LYS A 94 12.18 9.38 -12.00
N VAL A 95 13.19 8.51 -12.03
CA VAL A 95 14.59 8.85 -12.29
C VAL A 95 15.25 7.78 -13.16
N GLY A 96 16.38 8.13 -13.78
CA GLY A 96 17.15 7.22 -14.64
C GLY A 96 16.83 7.36 -16.13
N ARG A 97 17.48 6.53 -16.96
CA ARG A 97 17.37 6.59 -18.43
C ARG A 97 15.93 6.45 -18.95
N TRP A 98 15.11 5.69 -18.22
CA TRP A 98 13.72 5.39 -18.57
C TRP A 98 12.72 6.12 -17.66
N ALA A 99 13.13 7.25 -17.08
CA ALA A 99 12.26 8.06 -16.24
C ALA A 99 11.02 8.50 -17.03
N ASN A 100 9.84 8.39 -16.40
CA ASN A 100 8.54 8.70 -16.97
C ASN A 100 8.09 7.84 -18.15
N GLU A 101 8.80 6.76 -18.47
CA GLU A 101 8.32 5.74 -19.39
C GLU A 101 7.49 4.68 -18.67
N LEU A 102 6.45 4.19 -19.35
CA LEU A 102 5.50 3.22 -18.82
C LEU A 102 5.87 1.80 -19.25
N PHE A 103 6.02 0.93 -18.26
CA PHE A 103 6.29 -0.48 -18.47
C PHE A 103 5.17 -1.34 -17.86
N LEU A 104 4.85 -2.44 -18.53
CA LEU A 104 4.06 -3.52 -17.99
C LEU A 104 5.01 -4.57 -17.42
N VAL A 105 4.88 -4.85 -16.13
CA VAL A 105 5.67 -5.89 -15.45
C VAL A 105 4.76 -7.06 -15.13
N GLY A 106 5.17 -8.27 -15.46
CA GLY A 106 4.40 -9.47 -15.16
C GLY A 106 5.26 -10.73 -15.14
N THR A 107 4.59 -11.86 -15.03
CA THR A 107 5.24 -13.17 -14.97
C THR A 107 4.50 -14.13 -15.89
N TRP A 108 5.24 -14.79 -16.77
CA TRP A 108 4.76 -15.92 -17.55
C TRP A 108 4.94 -17.20 -16.76
N HIS A 109 3.92 -18.06 -16.77
CA HIS A 109 3.98 -19.38 -16.17
C HIS A 109 3.82 -20.46 -17.24
N ASN A 110 4.66 -21.49 -17.21
CA ASN A 110 4.52 -22.69 -18.03
C ASN A 110 4.92 -23.91 -17.19
N GLY A 111 3.92 -24.65 -16.71
CA GLY A 111 4.13 -25.71 -15.72
C GLY A 111 4.81 -25.16 -14.47
N ASP A 112 5.94 -25.77 -14.11
CA ASP A 112 6.73 -25.39 -12.93
C ASP A 112 7.75 -24.26 -13.19
N VAL A 113 7.73 -23.65 -14.39
CA VAL A 113 8.65 -22.56 -14.76
C VAL A 113 7.91 -21.23 -14.77
N ALA A 114 8.54 -20.21 -14.18
CA ALA A 114 8.06 -18.84 -14.19
C ALA A 114 9.16 -17.88 -14.70
N VAL A 115 8.81 -16.96 -15.61
CA VAL A 115 9.72 -15.95 -16.16
C VAL A 115 9.11 -14.57 -16.02
N ASN A 116 9.83 -13.67 -15.34
CA ASN A 116 9.42 -12.28 -15.20
C ASN A 116 9.73 -11.52 -16.50
N PHE A 117 8.84 -10.60 -16.87
CA PHE A 117 9.04 -9.68 -17.97
C PHE A 117 8.78 -8.24 -17.53
N GLU A 118 9.45 -7.32 -18.23
CA GLU A 118 9.21 -5.89 -18.14
C GLU A 118 9.22 -5.33 -19.55
N TYR A 119 8.06 -4.90 -20.02
CA TYR A 119 7.83 -4.53 -21.42
C TYR A 119 7.35 -3.09 -21.52
N ASP A 120 8.02 -2.30 -22.34
CA ASP A 120 7.60 -0.93 -22.66
C ASP A 120 6.24 -0.97 -23.38
N ILE A 121 5.25 -0.32 -22.77
CA ILE A 121 3.85 -0.38 -23.19
C ILE A 121 3.69 0.26 -24.58
N LYS A 122 4.33 1.40 -24.80
CA LYS A 122 4.16 2.21 -26.02
C LYS A 122 4.88 1.58 -27.21
N SER A 123 6.14 1.18 -27.03
CA SER A 123 6.96 0.61 -28.10
C SER A 123 6.39 -0.71 -28.63
N ARG A 124 5.71 -1.47 -27.78
CA ARG A 124 5.06 -2.74 -28.14
C ARG A 124 3.60 -2.59 -28.56
N GLY A 125 3.01 -1.40 -28.41
CA GLY A 125 1.60 -1.16 -28.74
C GLY A 125 0.64 -2.01 -27.91
N LEU A 126 0.89 -2.17 -26.61
CA LEU A 126 0.04 -2.99 -25.75
C LEU A 126 -1.28 -2.28 -25.43
N THR A 127 -2.39 -3.00 -25.56
CA THR A 127 -3.74 -2.56 -25.20
C THR A 127 -4.07 -3.06 -23.80
N LEU A 128 -4.30 -2.12 -22.88
CA LEU A 128 -4.48 -2.41 -21.46
C LEU A 128 -5.87 -2.03 -20.97
N TYR A 129 -6.42 -2.81 -20.04
CA TYR A 129 -7.75 -2.63 -19.46
C TYR A 129 -7.67 -2.71 -17.93
N ARG A 130 -8.65 -2.14 -17.22
CA ARG A 130 -8.71 -2.27 -15.74
C ARG A 130 -9.01 -3.69 -15.29
N HIS A 131 -9.72 -4.46 -16.11
CA HIS A 131 -9.97 -5.88 -15.92
C HIS A 131 -10.14 -6.59 -17.26
N LYS A 132 -10.06 -7.93 -17.26
CA LYS A 132 -10.35 -8.73 -18.45
C LYS A 132 -11.75 -8.35 -18.98
N PRO A 133 -11.88 -7.92 -20.25
CA PRO A 133 -13.19 -7.73 -20.88
C PRO A 133 -13.97 -9.05 -20.95
N GLU A 134 -15.29 -8.98 -20.86
CA GLU A 134 -16.13 -10.15 -21.13
C GLU A 134 -16.04 -10.51 -22.62
N GLU A 135 -15.99 -11.81 -22.90
CA GLU A 135 -15.99 -12.31 -24.28
C GLU A 135 -17.41 -12.12 -24.84
N VAL A 136 -17.57 -11.16 -25.76
CA VAL A 136 -18.83 -11.00 -26.49
C VAL A 136 -18.96 -12.20 -27.41
N GLN A 137 -19.93 -13.08 -27.13
CA GLN A 137 -20.33 -14.11 -28.09
C GLN A 137 -21.03 -13.38 -29.23
N ASP A 138 -20.38 -13.30 -30.38
CA ASP A 138 -21.04 -12.85 -31.60
C ASP A 138 -22.16 -13.86 -31.89
N GLU A 139 -23.41 -13.45 -31.68
CA GLU A 139 -24.59 -14.19 -32.13
C GLU A 139 -24.55 -14.26 -33.66
N LEU A 140 -24.29 -15.46 -34.18
CA LEU A 140 -24.20 -15.80 -35.60
C LEU A 140 -25.58 -15.87 -36.26
#